data_AF-A0A3M5U1N7-F1
#
_entry.id   AF-A0A3M5U1N7-F1
#
_cell.length_a   1.000
_cell.length_b   1.000
_cell.length_c   1.000
_cell.angle_alpha   90.00
_cell.angle_beta   90.00
_cell.angle_gamma   90.00
#
_symmetry.space_group_name_H-M   'P 1'
#
loop_
_entity.id
_entity.type
_entity.pdbx_description
1 polymer ?
#
loop_
_entity_poly.entity_id
_entity_poly.type
_entity_poly.pdbx_seq_one_letter_code
_entity_poly.pdbx_strand_id
1 'polypeptide(L)'
;MRTYKHEDLVALAQETGRSLEEVKQVAHNSGWVLEQEARPLRALDSSKDAVAIMKQVKQATLERLYKNDPLIRESLDMQVAVQQARLDRTTNKPSNNQYDSEGNFTGVTKSIISGPAATGKNQTDAMKAIKASVYKRLGVQE
;
A
#
# COMPACT_ATOMS: atom_id res chain seq x y z
N MET A 1 -10.71 46.46 23.67
CA MET A 1 -9.47 45.72 23.38
C MET A 1 -9.65 45.09 22.00
N ARG A 2 -8.71 45.28 21.06
CA ARG A 2 -8.88 44.75 19.70
C ARG A 2 -8.26 43.35 19.61
N THR A 3 -9.02 42.38 19.14
CA THR A 3 -8.60 40.98 19.04
C THR A 3 -8.49 40.54 17.58
N TYR A 4 -7.60 39.59 17.30
CA TYR A 4 -7.43 38.99 15.98
C TYR A 4 -7.28 37.48 16.09
N LYS A 5 -7.66 36.76 15.03
CA LYS A 5 -7.49 35.31 14.93
C LYS A 5 -6.18 34.98 14.22
N HIS A 6 -5.71 33.75 14.42
CA HIS A 6 -4.51 33.26 13.73
C HIS A 6 -4.67 33.28 12.19
N GLU A 7 -5.89 32.99 11.69
CA GLU A 7 -6.22 33.04 10.26
C GLU A 7 -6.01 34.44 9.67
N ASP A 8 -6.32 35.49 10.44
CA ASP A 8 -6.13 36.89 10.03
C ASP A 8 -4.63 37.24 9.89
N LEU A 9 -3.77 36.68 10.75
CA LEU A 9 -2.31 36.84 10.60
C LEU A 9 -1.80 36.16 9.34
N VAL A 10 -2.32 34.98 9.01
CA VAL A 10 -1.89 34.21 7.83
C VAL A 10 -2.29 34.95 6.56
N ALA A 11 -3.52 35.48 6.49
CA ALA A 11 -3.98 36.29 5.38
C ALA A 11 -3.10 37.55 5.20
N LEU A 12 -2.83 38.28 6.29
CA LEU A 12 -1.96 39.45 6.27
C LEU A 12 -0.52 39.13 5.86
N ALA A 13 0.04 38.01 6.31
CA ALA A 13 1.38 37.58 5.91
C ALA A 13 1.45 37.27 4.39
N GLN A 14 0.40 36.65 3.84
CA GLN A 14 0.29 36.37 2.40
C GLN A 14 0.14 37.65 1.57
N GLU A 15 -0.68 38.60 2.02
CA GLU A 15 -0.91 39.87 1.33
C GLU A 15 0.30 40.81 1.39
N THR A 16 1.03 40.83 2.51
CA THR A 16 2.16 41.73 2.72
C THR A 16 3.51 41.14 2.31
N GLY A 17 3.56 39.82 2.05
CA GLY A 17 4.80 39.08 1.77
C GLY A 17 5.76 39.00 2.97
N ARG A 18 5.28 39.32 4.18
CA ARG A 18 6.06 39.35 5.42
C ARG A 18 5.95 38.02 6.16
N SER A 19 6.91 37.75 7.03
CA SER A 19 6.83 36.53 7.85
C SER A 19 5.69 36.66 8.88
N LEU A 20 5.08 35.52 9.24
CA LEU A 20 3.99 35.49 10.23
C LEU A 20 4.41 36.09 11.58
N GLU A 21 5.69 35.93 11.93
CA GLU A 21 6.28 36.42 13.17
C GLU A 21 6.41 37.95 13.16
N GLU A 22 6.81 38.54 12.04
CA GLU A 22 6.83 40.00 11.84
C GLU A 22 5.42 40.59 11.92
N VAL A 23 4.43 39.98 11.26
CA VAL A 23 3.04 40.44 11.29
C VAL A 23 2.49 40.35 12.72
N LYS A 24 2.80 39.28 13.45
CA LYS A 24 2.42 39.11 14.86
C LYS A 24 3.04 40.20 15.75
N GLN A 25 4.31 40.55 15.53
CA GLN A 25 5.00 41.59 16.28
C GLN A 25 4.42 42.98 15.99
N VAL A 26 4.08 43.28 14.74
CA VAL A 26 3.38 44.51 14.35
C VAL A 26 1.99 44.59 14.96
N ALA A 27 1.22 43.49 14.96
CA ALA A 27 -0.10 43.41 15.60
C ALA A 27 -0.01 43.65 17.12
N HIS A 28 0.98 43.04 17.78
CA HIS A 28 1.23 43.24 19.20
C HIS A 28 1.59 44.70 19.53
N ASN A 29 2.51 45.30 18.76
CA ASN A 29 2.93 46.70 18.95
C ASN A 29 1.82 47.72 18.67
N SER A 30 0.82 47.35 17.86
CA SER A 30 -0.36 48.17 17.58
C SER A 30 -1.53 47.94 18.55
N GLY A 31 -1.30 47.18 19.64
CA GLY A 31 -2.27 46.97 20.71
C GLY A 31 -3.33 45.91 20.41
N TRP A 32 -3.10 45.07 19.40
CA TRP A 32 -3.95 43.93 19.09
C TRP A 32 -3.51 42.69 19.88
N VAL A 33 -4.47 41.93 20.39
CA VAL A 33 -4.23 40.72 21.19
C VAL A 33 -4.80 39.50 20.51
N LEU A 34 -4.01 38.42 20.44
CA LEU A 34 -4.41 37.17 19.81
C LEU A 34 -5.56 36.53 20.61
N GLU A 35 -6.69 36.28 19.96
CA GLU A 35 -7.90 35.74 20.59
C GLU A 35 -7.72 34.29 21.06
N GLN A 36 -6.93 33.52 20.32
CA GLN A 36 -6.62 32.13 20.63
C GLN A 36 -5.24 31.77 20.06
N GLU A 37 -4.33 31.29 20.92
CA GLU A 37 -3.10 30.67 20.42
C GLU A 37 -3.47 29.48 19.54
N ALA A 38 -2.87 29.41 18.35
CA ALA A 38 -3.02 28.27 17.48
C ALA A 38 -2.68 27.02 18.31
N ARG A 39 -3.63 26.10 18.44
CA ARG A 39 -3.34 24.83 19.11
C ARG A 39 -2.11 24.27 18.44
N PRO A 40 -1.04 23.93 19.19
CA PRO A 40 0.05 23.20 18.60
C PRO A 40 -0.58 21.99 17.92
N LEU A 41 -0.28 21.79 16.63
CA LEU A 41 -0.50 20.51 15.97
C LEU A 41 0.05 19.49 16.95
N ARG A 42 -0.82 18.63 17.51
CA ARG A 42 -0.47 17.64 18.55
C ARG A 42 0.94 17.16 18.22
N ALA A 43 1.91 17.51 19.06
CA ALA A 43 3.22 16.94 18.94
C ALA A 43 2.97 15.44 18.91
N LEU A 44 3.31 14.80 17.80
CA LEU A 44 3.18 13.36 17.72
C LEU A 44 4.21 12.88 18.72
N ASP A 45 3.74 12.50 19.92
CA ASP A 45 4.56 12.23 21.10
C ASP A 45 5.66 11.19 20.81
N SER A 46 5.52 10.43 19.71
CA SER A 46 6.60 9.74 19.03
C SER A 46 6.47 9.78 17.50
N SER A 47 7.59 9.69 16.79
CA SER A 47 7.63 9.50 15.33
C SER A 47 6.91 8.23 14.86
N LYS A 48 6.80 7.23 15.74
CA LYS A 48 6.06 5.99 15.47
C LYS A 48 4.55 6.23 15.43
N ASP A 49 4.04 7.03 16.36
CA ASP A 49 2.62 7.40 16.40
C ASP A 49 2.26 8.33 15.24
N ALA A 50 3.20 9.19 14.82
CA ALA A 50 3.06 9.99 13.61
C ALA A 50 2.80 9.14 12.37
N VAL A 51 3.63 8.11 12.17
CA VAL A 51 3.50 7.20 11.03
C VAL A 51 2.21 6.40 11.13
N ALA A 52 1.82 5.95 12.33
CA ALA A 52 0.58 5.21 12.53
C ALA A 52 -0.65 6.05 12.18
N ILE A 53 -0.70 7.30 12.66
CA ILE A 53 -1.79 8.24 12.36
C ILE A 53 -1.79 8.61 10.88
N MET A 54 -0.63 8.87 10.28
CA MET A 54 -0.53 9.15 8.84
C MET A 54 -1.07 7.98 8.00
N LYS A 55 -0.74 6.74 8.39
CA LYS A 55 -1.26 5.53 7.72
C LYS A 55 -2.77 5.44 7.85
N GLN A 56 -3.32 5.70 9.03
CA GLN A 56 -4.77 5.67 9.27
C GLN A 56 -5.51 6.76 8.46
N VAL A 57 -4.99 7.99 8.45
CA VAL A 57 -5.57 9.11 7.68
C VAL A 57 -5.51 8.82 6.18
N LYS A 58 -4.40 8.27 5.69
CA LYS A 58 -4.26 7.86 4.29
C LYS A 58 -5.30 6.80 3.92
N GLN A 59 -5.48 5.79 4.77
CA GLN A 59 -6.47 4.73 4.58
C GLN A 59 -7.89 5.30 4.49
N ALA A 60 -8.29 6.12 5.46
CA ALA A 60 -9.62 6.74 5.50
C ALA A 60 -9.87 7.66 4.30
N THR A 61 -8.84 8.40 3.87
CA THR A 61 -8.92 9.27 2.70
C THR A 61 -9.10 8.46 1.41
N LEU A 62 -8.33 7.38 1.24
CA LEU A 62 -8.46 6.48 0.10
C LEU A 62 -9.84 5.82 0.05
N GLU A 63 -10.36 5.33 1.17
CA GLU A 63 -11.71 4.74 1.23
C GLU A 63 -12.80 5.74 0.84
N ARG A 64 -12.67 6.99 1.30
CA ARG A 64 -13.60 8.06 0.94
C ARG A 64 -13.52 8.39 -0.56
N LEU A 65 -12.31 8.50 -1.11
CA LEU A 65 -12.10 8.76 -2.53
C LEU A 65 -12.63 7.62 -3.39
N TYR A 66 -12.37 6.37 -3.03
CA TYR A 66 -12.91 5.20 -3.72
C TYR A 66 -14.44 5.18 -3.74
N LYS A 67 -15.09 5.59 -2.65
CA LYS A 67 -16.56 5.68 -2.55
C LYS A 67 -17.16 6.83 -3.35
N ASN A 68 -16.50 7.98 -3.36
CA ASN A 68 -17.08 9.22 -3.86
C ASN A 68 -16.63 9.59 -5.28
N ASP A 69 -15.53 9.04 -5.77
CA ASP A 69 -14.95 9.33 -7.08
C ASP A 69 -14.90 8.08 -7.97
N PRO A 70 -15.73 8.00 -9.02
CA PRO A 70 -15.76 6.89 -9.96
C PRO A 70 -14.45 6.68 -10.73
N LEU A 71 -13.70 7.75 -11.04
CA LEU A 71 -12.44 7.65 -11.79
C LEU A 71 -11.35 7.02 -10.93
N ILE A 72 -11.29 7.41 -9.65
CA ILE A 72 -10.36 6.80 -8.70
C ILE A 72 -10.69 5.33 -8.49
N ARG A 73 -11.98 4.99 -8.38
CA ARG A 73 -12.43 3.60 -8.29
C ARG A 73 -11.98 2.76 -9.48
N GLU A 74 -12.32 3.19 -10.69
CA GLU A 74 -11.97 2.46 -11.92
C GLU A 74 -10.45 2.32 -12.07
N SER A 75 -9.68 3.37 -11.75
CA SER A 75 -8.22 3.32 -11.82
C SER A 75 -7.59 2.33 -10.84
N LEU A 76 -8.17 2.17 -9.64
CA LEU A 76 -7.71 1.22 -8.65
C LEU A 76 -8.11 -0.20 -9.04
N ASP A 77 -9.34 -0.40 -9.49
CA ASP A 77 -9.83 -1.70 -9.95
C ASP A 77 -9.03 -2.19 -11.17
N MET A 78 -8.68 -1.29 -12.10
CA MET A 78 -7.82 -1.59 -13.25
C MET A 78 -6.41 -2.00 -12.83
N GLN A 79 -5.81 -1.31 -11.86
CA GLN A 79 -4.49 -1.68 -11.34
C GLN A 79 -4.49 -3.07 -10.70
N VAL A 80 -5.53 -3.38 -9.93
CA VAL A 80 -5.73 -4.71 -9.34
C VAL A 80 -5.89 -5.77 -10.43
N ALA A 81 -6.73 -5.52 -11.43
CA ALA A 81 -6.95 -6.44 -12.55
C ALA A 81 -5.68 -6.70 -13.36
N VAL A 82 -4.86 -5.67 -13.61
CA VAL A 82 -3.57 -5.81 -14.31
C VAL A 82 -2.58 -6.63 -13.48
N GLN A 83 -2.52 -6.42 -12.17
CA GLN A 83 -1.66 -7.22 -11.29
C GLN A 83 -2.11 -8.68 -11.26
N GLN A 84 -3.42 -8.92 -11.13
CA GLN A 84 -3.97 -10.27 -11.17
C GLN A 84 -3.68 -10.96 -12.52
N ALA A 85 -3.91 -10.26 -13.64
CA ALA A 85 -3.60 -10.79 -14.96
C ALA A 85 -2.10 -11.10 -15.16
N ARG A 86 -1.20 -10.34 -14.52
CA ARG A 86 0.24 -10.64 -14.51
C ARG A 86 0.54 -11.91 -13.72
N LEU A 87 -0.08 -12.08 -12.55
CA LEU A 87 0.05 -13.30 -11.74
C LEU A 87 -0.49 -14.52 -12.50
N ASP A 88 -1.66 -14.39 -13.12
CA ASP A 88 -2.31 -15.46 -13.89
C ASP A 88 -1.50 -15.85 -15.14
N ARG A 89 -0.80 -14.89 -15.77
CA ARG A 89 0.15 -15.18 -16.87
C ARG A 89 1.38 -15.95 -16.39
N THR A 90 1.82 -15.77 -15.15
CA THR A 90 2.98 -16.51 -14.61
C THR A 90 2.62 -17.93 -14.20
N THR A 91 1.38 -18.17 -13.78
CA THR A 91 0.89 -19.48 -13.33
C THR A 91 0.37 -20.38 -14.46
N ASN A 92 -0.07 -19.83 -15.59
CA ASN A 92 -0.56 -20.60 -16.74
C ASN A 92 0.53 -21.17 -17.67
N LYS A 93 1.73 -21.45 -17.16
CA LYS A 93 2.66 -22.30 -17.92
C LYS A 93 2.06 -23.72 -17.93
N PRO A 94 1.85 -24.35 -19.10
CA PRO A 94 1.35 -25.72 -19.15
C PRO A 94 2.34 -26.62 -18.41
N SER A 95 1.92 -27.11 -17.24
CA SER A 95 2.71 -28.01 -16.42
C SER A 95 2.47 -29.45 -16.89
N ASN A 96 3.55 -30.22 -16.98
CA ASN A 96 3.42 -31.66 -17.23
C ASN A 96 2.96 -32.41 -15.97
N ASN A 97 2.95 -31.76 -14.81
CA ASN A 97 2.60 -32.36 -13.52
C ASN A 97 1.08 -32.36 -13.30
N GLN A 98 0.56 -33.46 -12.76
CA GLN A 98 -0.83 -33.62 -12.34
C GLN A 98 -0.92 -33.60 -10.82
N TYR A 99 -2.01 -33.02 -10.32
CA TYR A 99 -2.29 -32.87 -8.90
C TYR A 99 -3.72 -33.35 -8.61
N ASP A 100 -3.95 -33.87 -7.40
CA ASP A 100 -5.30 -34.18 -6.89
C ASP A 100 -6.04 -32.91 -6.42
N SER A 101 -7.29 -33.06 -5.99
CA SER A 101 -8.13 -31.99 -5.44
C SER A 101 -7.58 -31.36 -4.15
N GLU A 102 -6.66 -32.04 -3.46
CA GLU A 102 -6.00 -31.56 -2.25
C GLU A 102 -4.64 -30.90 -2.55
N GLY A 103 -4.25 -30.82 -3.83
CA GLY A 103 -3.01 -30.22 -4.30
C GLY A 103 -1.77 -31.12 -4.12
N ASN A 104 -1.93 -32.42 -3.89
CA ASN A 104 -0.82 -33.36 -3.85
C ASN A 104 -0.47 -33.83 -5.26
N PHE A 105 0.82 -34.02 -5.53
CA PHE A 105 1.29 -34.53 -6.81
C PHE A 105 0.85 -35.98 -7.03
N THR A 106 0.19 -36.26 -8.16
CA THR A 106 -0.34 -37.59 -8.52
C THR A 106 0.42 -38.25 -9.66
N GLY A 107 1.01 -37.46 -10.57
CA GLY A 107 1.74 -38.01 -11.71
C GLY A 107 2.12 -36.97 -12.76
N VAL A 108 2.49 -37.45 -13.95
CA VAL A 108 2.84 -36.61 -15.10
C VAL A 108 2.01 -36.99 -16.32
N THR A 109 1.64 -36.01 -17.15
CA THR A 109 0.79 -36.19 -18.33
C THR A 109 1.54 -36.84 -19.50
N LYS A 110 2.83 -36.53 -19.65
CA LYS A 110 3.74 -37.11 -20.67
C LYS A 110 4.99 -37.65 -19.98
N SER A 111 5.56 -38.72 -20.54
CA SER A 111 6.79 -39.34 -20.00
C SER A 111 7.92 -38.30 -19.89
N ILE A 112 8.51 -38.21 -18.70
CA ILE A 112 9.68 -37.38 -18.40
C ILE A 112 10.99 -38.15 -18.60
N ILE A 113 10.93 -39.47 -18.81
CA ILE A 113 12.10 -40.36 -18.94
C ILE A 113 12.42 -40.64 -20.40
N SER A 114 11.39 -40.71 -21.25
CA SER A 114 11.52 -41.08 -22.67
C SER A 114 10.60 -40.23 -23.56
N GLY A 115 11.07 -39.94 -24.78
CA GLY A 115 10.31 -39.21 -25.79
C GLY A 115 10.47 -37.68 -25.76
N PRO A 116 9.71 -36.94 -26.57
CA PRO A 116 9.91 -35.50 -26.79
C PRO A 116 9.67 -34.61 -25.56
N ALA A 117 8.98 -35.13 -24.54
CA ALA A 117 8.71 -34.43 -23.29
C ALA A 117 9.77 -34.70 -22.20
N ALA A 118 10.74 -35.59 -22.45
CA ALA A 118 11.85 -35.91 -21.56
C ALA A 118 12.95 -34.83 -21.58
N THR A 119 12.54 -33.60 -21.29
CA THR A 119 13.46 -32.46 -21.16
C THR A 119 13.92 -32.32 -19.71
N GLY A 120 15.14 -31.84 -19.49
CA GLY A 120 15.67 -31.62 -18.14
C GLY A 120 14.80 -30.68 -17.29
N LYS A 121 14.09 -29.76 -17.93
CA LYS A 121 13.12 -28.88 -17.27
C LYS A 121 11.93 -29.66 -16.71
N ASN A 122 11.28 -30.51 -17.51
CA ASN A 122 10.15 -31.32 -17.06
C ASN A 122 10.55 -32.35 -15.99
N GLN A 123 11.78 -32.89 -16.08
CA GLN A 123 12.33 -33.79 -15.05
C GLN A 123 12.53 -33.06 -13.72
N THR A 124 13.11 -31.85 -13.76
CA THR A 124 13.33 -31.01 -12.57
C THR A 124 12.01 -30.57 -11.95
N ASP A 125 11.04 -30.15 -12.77
CA ASP A 125 9.73 -29.70 -12.31
C ASP A 125 8.93 -30.84 -11.68
N ALA A 126 9.00 -32.06 -12.24
CA ALA A 126 8.38 -33.25 -11.65
C ALA A 126 9.05 -33.65 -10.32
N MET A 127 10.39 -33.64 -10.27
CA MET A 127 11.14 -33.97 -9.05
C MET A 127 10.83 -32.98 -7.92
N LYS A 128 10.74 -31.69 -8.24
CA LYS A 128 10.37 -30.64 -7.28
C LYS A 128 8.96 -30.85 -6.74
N ALA A 129 8.00 -31.21 -7.59
CA ALA A 129 6.63 -31.50 -7.18
C ALA A 129 6.53 -32.75 -6.29
N ILE A 130 7.28 -33.82 -6.62
CA ILE A 130 7.39 -35.02 -5.78
C ILE A 130 7.94 -34.65 -4.41
N LYS A 131 9.07 -33.94 -4.36
CA LYS A 131 9.70 -33.50 -3.10
C LYS A 131 8.75 -32.68 -2.24
N ALA A 132 8.07 -31.70 -2.82
CA ALA A 132 7.09 -30.87 -2.11
C ALA A 132 5.92 -31.70 -1.54
N SER A 133 5.40 -32.66 -2.32
CA SER A 133 4.32 -33.54 -1.86
C SER A 133 4.75 -34.45 -0.70
N VAL A 134 6.00 -34.94 -0.73
CA VAL A 134 6.58 -35.75 0.34
C VAL A 134 6.74 -34.92 1.62
N TYR A 135 7.28 -33.70 1.53
CA TYR A 135 7.41 -32.83 2.70
C TYR A 135 6.07 -32.44 3.32
N LYS A 136 5.07 -32.14 2.48
CA LYS A 136 3.71 -31.87 2.96
C LYS A 136 3.14 -33.06 3.73
N ARG A 137 3.36 -34.30 3.27
CA ARG A 137 2.94 -35.52 3.98
C ARG A 137 3.71 -35.75 5.28
N LEU A 138 4.99 -35.36 5.32
CA LEU A 138 5.85 -35.50 6.50
C LEU A 138 5.70 -34.36 7.51
N GLY A 139 4.89 -33.33 7.22
CA GLY A 139 4.67 -32.19 8.11
C GLY A 139 5.88 -31.27 8.28
N VAL A 140 6.87 -31.37 7.39
CA VAL A 140 8.08 -30.54 7.42
C VAL A 140 7.84 -29.33 6.52
N GLN A 141 7.76 -28.14 7.12
CA GLN A 141 7.81 -26.88 6.36
C GLN A 141 9.28 -26.58 6.02
N GLU A 142 9.58 -26.29 4.75
CA GLU A 142 10.90 -25.80 4.32
C GLU A 142 11.26 -24.46 4.98
#